data_AF-A0A1I8J9Y0-F1
#
_entry.id   AF-A0A1I8J9Y0-F1
#
_cell.length_a   1.000
_cell.length_b   1.000
_cell.length_c   1.000
_cell.angle_alpha   90.00
_cell.angle_beta   90.00
_cell.angle_gamma   90.00
#
_symmetry.space_group_name_H-M   'P 1'
#
loop_
_entity.id
_entity.type
_entity.pdbx_description
1 polymer ?
#
loop_
_entity_poly.entity_id
_entity_poly.type
_entity_poly.pdbx_seq_one_letter_code
_entity_poly.pdbx_strand_id
1 'polypeptide(L)'
;NVFQFEYLPLSDDCSRPHRYLIDVYTGANKHSGTESAIYFTLVGTESRAACRRLDDGIRQNFTDGAINHFVMTCDRHLGDIKYMWIWHDGSGYAEKCDWFLNRIIITDTLYNAKYFFIHNGFVDEDSETTPVVMKLATKDDIAYSHGLVRNNLSRKMTDDHLWMSLMSRKTDTNFSRLQRLGVCFSILFMTMIANAMWYGVAEGGPSASAKIHIGPISFSLNALFTSVLGALCVVPVTAAITIFFLKSAKKVKSNELPQPAHEQPEHSGQNISAVEIKEDEETHINDEI
;
A
#
# COMPACT_ATOMS: atom_id res chain seq x y z
N ASN A 1 -7.56 -9.84 4.65
CA ASN A 1 -6.56 -9.00 3.94
C ASN A 1 -5.18 -9.17 4.54
N VAL A 2 -4.54 -10.29 4.23
CA VAL A 2 -3.14 -10.60 4.62
C VAL A 2 -2.15 -9.92 3.68
N PHE A 3 -2.56 -9.60 2.46
CA PHE A 3 -1.65 -9.20 1.41
C PHE A 3 -1.38 -7.70 1.33
N GLN A 4 -2.23 -6.80 1.79
CA GLN A 4 -2.23 -5.34 1.47
C GLN A 4 -0.87 -4.60 1.38
N PHE A 5 0.21 -5.07 2.04
CA PHE A 5 1.53 -4.41 2.14
C PHE A 5 2.68 -5.19 1.47
N GLU A 6 2.37 -6.35 0.90
CA GLU A 6 3.32 -7.13 0.13
C GLU A 6 3.37 -6.60 -1.30
N TYR A 7 4.57 -6.54 -1.88
CA TYR A 7 4.74 -6.31 -3.30
C TYR A 7 4.30 -7.56 -4.06
N LEU A 8 3.19 -7.48 -4.81
CA LEU A 8 2.74 -8.59 -5.63
C LEU A 8 3.20 -8.43 -7.07
N PRO A 9 3.54 -9.52 -7.76
CA PRO A 9 3.76 -9.46 -9.20
C PRO A 9 2.51 -8.94 -9.89
N LEU A 10 2.72 -8.22 -11.00
CA LEU A 10 1.63 -7.96 -11.93
C LEU A 10 1.05 -9.29 -12.43
N SER A 11 -0.24 -9.28 -12.76
CA SER A 11 -1.00 -10.45 -13.22
C SER A 11 -0.42 -11.09 -14.48
N ASP A 12 0.24 -10.32 -15.33
CA ASP A 12 0.94 -10.77 -16.55
C ASP A 12 2.45 -10.96 -16.34
N ASP A 13 2.94 -10.88 -15.10
CA ASP A 13 4.37 -11.02 -14.82
C ASP A 13 4.81 -12.47 -14.97
N CYS A 14 5.91 -12.66 -15.69
CA CYS A 14 6.64 -13.91 -15.74
C CYS A 14 8.02 -13.65 -15.13
N SER A 15 8.64 -14.66 -14.53
CA SER A 15 9.90 -14.50 -13.78
C SER A 15 11.08 -14.09 -14.70
N ARG A 16 11.23 -12.80 -14.97
CA ARG A 16 12.29 -12.20 -15.81
C ARG A 16 13.41 -11.58 -14.96
N PRO A 17 14.63 -11.39 -15.50
CA PRO A 17 15.81 -11.06 -14.70
C PRO A 17 15.81 -9.64 -14.10
N HIS A 18 15.23 -8.64 -14.77
CA HIS A 18 15.27 -7.26 -14.30
C HIS A 18 13.98 -6.91 -13.58
N ARG A 19 14.06 -6.50 -12.32
CA ARG A 19 12.90 -6.30 -11.44
C ARG A 19 12.76 -4.85 -11.00
N TYR A 20 11.55 -4.32 -11.15
CA TYR A 20 11.15 -2.97 -10.76
C TYR A 20 9.99 -3.06 -9.75
N LEU A 21 10.12 -2.34 -8.64
CA LEU A 21 9.05 -2.16 -7.67
C LEU A 21 8.26 -0.90 -8.01
N ILE A 22 6.94 -0.98 -7.95
CA ILE A 22 6.04 0.11 -8.34
C ILE A 22 5.14 0.42 -7.14
N ASP A 23 5.27 1.63 -6.60
CA ASP A 23 4.40 2.14 -5.53
C ASP A 23 3.45 3.18 -6.12
N VAL A 24 2.15 2.91 -6.02
CA VAL A 24 1.11 3.73 -6.64
C VAL A 24 0.27 4.35 -5.54
N TYR A 25 0.18 5.68 -5.54
CA TYR A 25 -0.54 6.43 -4.51
C TYR A 25 -1.82 7.03 -5.09
N THR A 26 -2.96 6.53 -4.63
CA THR A 26 -4.28 7.10 -4.97
C THR A 26 -4.63 8.25 -4.01
N GLY A 27 -5.37 9.25 -4.50
CA GLY A 27 -5.91 10.35 -3.70
C GLY A 27 -6.78 9.85 -2.55
N ALA A 28 -6.76 10.55 -1.40
CA ALA A 28 -7.47 10.11 -0.19
C ALA A 28 -8.92 10.63 -0.08
N ASN A 29 -9.30 11.58 -0.94
CA ASN A 29 -10.63 12.17 -0.98
C ASN A 29 -11.65 11.11 -1.40
N LYS A 30 -12.94 11.41 -1.17
CA LYS A 30 -14.02 10.53 -1.61
C LYS A 30 -14.06 10.52 -3.15
N HIS A 31 -14.25 9.33 -3.75
CA HIS A 31 -14.29 9.14 -5.21
C HIS A 31 -12.95 9.51 -5.89
N SER A 32 -11.84 9.21 -5.21
CA SER A 32 -10.49 9.34 -5.77
C SER A 32 -9.98 8.03 -6.37
N GLY A 33 -10.54 6.92 -5.94
CA GLY A 33 -10.24 5.59 -6.45
C GLY A 33 -11.09 5.22 -7.65
N THR A 34 -10.62 4.19 -8.36
CA THR A 34 -11.24 3.72 -9.61
C THR A 34 -11.45 2.21 -9.58
N GLU A 35 -12.43 1.75 -10.34
CA GLU A 35 -12.59 0.34 -10.70
C GLU A 35 -12.21 0.05 -12.15
N SER A 36 -11.87 1.08 -12.92
CA SER A 36 -11.36 0.95 -14.29
C SER A 36 -10.02 0.21 -14.31
N ALA A 37 -9.74 -0.51 -15.39
CA ALA A 37 -8.43 -1.12 -15.55
C ALA A 37 -7.41 -0.04 -15.93
N ILE A 38 -6.31 0.02 -15.17
CA ILE A 38 -5.21 0.95 -15.40
C ILE A 38 -4.12 0.26 -16.20
N TYR A 39 -3.62 0.96 -17.21
CA TYR A 39 -2.53 0.52 -18.06
C TYR A 39 -1.39 1.52 -17.99
N PHE A 40 -0.17 1.01 -18.12
CA PHE A 40 1.01 1.84 -18.10
C PHE A 40 2.11 1.30 -19.01
N THR A 41 3.08 2.17 -19.29
CA THR A 41 4.31 1.79 -19.99
C THR A 41 5.46 2.63 -19.47
N LEU A 42 6.54 1.97 -19.02
CA LEU A 42 7.78 2.63 -18.60
C LEU A 42 8.73 2.80 -19.77
N VAL A 43 9.34 3.98 -19.88
CA VAL A 43 10.36 4.28 -20.88
C VAL A 43 11.64 4.73 -20.17
N GLY A 44 12.72 3.99 -20.39
CA GLY A 44 14.06 4.38 -19.94
C GLY A 44 15.00 4.66 -21.10
N THR A 45 16.28 4.89 -20.78
CA THR A 45 17.32 5.25 -21.77
C THR A 45 17.69 4.12 -22.70
N GLU A 46 17.67 2.89 -22.22
CA GLU A 46 18.19 1.72 -22.95
C GLU A 46 17.06 0.92 -23.60
N SER A 47 15.91 0.86 -22.93
CA SER A 47 14.76 0.16 -23.46
C SER A 47 13.44 0.69 -22.92
N ARG A 48 12.36 0.23 -23.56
CA ARG A 48 10.97 0.52 -23.22
C ARG A 48 10.30 -0.78 -22.81
N ALA A 49 9.57 -0.74 -21.69
CA ALA A 49 8.73 -1.85 -21.27
C ALA A 49 7.53 -2.03 -22.22
N ALA A 50 6.98 -3.24 -22.28
CA ALA A 50 5.70 -3.46 -22.93
C ALA A 50 4.59 -2.67 -22.20
N CYS A 51 3.48 -2.43 -22.90
CA CYS A 51 2.25 -1.98 -22.25
C CYS A 51 1.74 -3.09 -21.33
N ARG A 52 1.47 -2.77 -20.08
CA ARG A 52 1.03 -3.74 -19.06
C ARG A 52 -0.13 -3.19 -18.26
N ARG A 53 -0.96 -4.10 -17.78
CA ARG A 53 -2.04 -3.77 -16.84
C ARG A 53 -1.45 -3.67 -15.45
N LEU A 54 -1.77 -2.59 -14.76
CA LEU A 54 -1.37 -2.34 -13.39
C LEU A 54 -2.34 -3.09 -12.46
N ASP A 55 -2.20 -4.40 -12.37
CA ASP A 55 -3.09 -5.25 -11.57
C ASP A 55 -2.37 -6.50 -11.08
N ASP A 56 -2.66 -6.93 -9.85
CA ASP A 56 -2.13 -8.15 -9.23
C ASP A 56 -3.12 -9.33 -9.28
N GLY A 57 -4.38 -9.11 -9.68
CA GLY A 57 -5.42 -10.14 -9.78
C GLY A 57 -5.89 -10.71 -8.44
N ILE A 58 -5.38 -10.18 -7.31
CA ILE A 58 -5.62 -10.72 -5.96
C ILE A 58 -6.38 -9.72 -5.11
N ARG A 59 -6.05 -8.43 -5.21
CA ARG A 59 -6.57 -7.37 -4.35
C ARG A 59 -7.47 -6.43 -5.14
N GLN A 60 -8.41 -5.79 -4.42
CA GLN A 60 -9.06 -4.60 -4.96
C GLN A 60 -8.06 -3.44 -4.93
N ASN A 61 -7.50 -3.13 -6.10
CA ASN A 61 -6.50 -2.09 -6.28
C ASN A 61 -7.14 -0.70 -6.41
N PHE A 62 -6.34 0.35 -6.18
CA PHE A 62 -6.69 1.76 -6.45
C PHE A 62 -7.91 2.32 -5.73
N THR A 63 -8.27 1.81 -4.55
CA THR A 63 -9.33 2.39 -3.71
C THR A 63 -8.94 3.77 -3.15
N ASP A 64 -9.92 4.56 -2.68
CA ASP A 64 -9.67 5.90 -2.11
C ASP A 64 -8.61 5.86 -1.01
N GLY A 65 -7.49 6.54 -1.23
CA GLY A 65 -6.38 6.62 -0.28
C GLY A 65 -5.55 5.35 -0.16
N ALA A 66 -5.68 4.43 -1.11
CA ALA A 66 -4.84 3.25 -1.20
C ALA A 66 -3.39 3.60 -1.57
N ILE A 67 -2.50 2.70 -1.18
CA ILE A 67 -1.16 2.58 -1.70
C ILE A 67 -1.06 1.14 -2.20
N ASN A 68 -0.82 0.98 -3.49
CA ASN A 68 -0.70 -0.34 -4.12
C ASN A 68 0.75 -0.59 -4.50
N HIS A 69 1.22 -1.81 -4.21
CA HIS A 69 2.61 -2.22 -4.34
C HIS A 69 2.72 -3.36 -5.35
N PHE A 70 3.35 -3.09 -6.49
CA PHE A 70 3.49 -4.06 -7.57
C PHE A 70 4.95 -4.37 -7.87
N VAL A 71 5.19 -5.58 -8.38
CA VAL A 71 6.46 -6.01 -8.98
C VAL A 71 6.24 -6.18 -10.46
N MET A 72 7.07 -5.50 -11.24
CA MET A 72 7.15 -5.69 -12.68
C MET A 72 8.53 -6.21 -13.03
N THR A 73 8.61 -7.29 -13.78
CA THR A 73 9.88 -7.79 -14.31
C THR A 73 9.96 -7.62 -15.83
N CYS A 74 11.19 -7.45 -16.34
CA CYS A 74 11.51 -7.14 -17.74
C CYS A 74 12.69 -7.99 -18.23
N ASP A 75 12.68 -8.33 -19.51
CA ASP A 75 13.72 -9.17 -20.14
C ASP A 75 15.03 -8.42 -20.33
N ARG A 76 14.93 -7.11 -20.58
CA ARG A 76 16.07 -6.18 -20.66
C ARG A 76 15.91 -5.11 -19.60
N HIS A 77 17.04 -4.61 -19.10
CA HIS A 77 17.06 -3.45 -18.22
C HIS A 77 16.60 -2.21 -19.01
N LEU A 78 15.81 -1.35 -18.35
CA LEU A 78 15.27 -0.13 -18.95
C LEU A 78 16.31 1.00 -19.03
N GLY A 79 17.42 0.89 -18.32
CA GLY A 79 18.34 1.97 -18.04
C GLY A 79 17.71 3.00 -17.09
N ASP A 80 18.11 4.27 -17.22
CA ASP A 80 17.52 5.35 -16.45
C ASP A 80 16.10 5.67 -16.93
N ILE A 81 15.12 5.49 -16.05
CA ILE A 81 13.72 5.77 -16.37
C ILE A 81 13.52 7.28 -16.59
N LYS A 82 12.91 7.66 -17.72
CA LYS A 82 12.72 9.07 -18.13
C LYS A 82 11.29 9.54 -17.99
N TYR A 83 10.34 8.75 -18.48
CA TYR A 83 8.92 9.07 -18.42
C TYR A 83 8.10 7.78 -18.45
N MET A 84 6.81 7.91 -18.11
CA MET A 84 5.87 6.83 -18.28
C MET A 84 4.58 7.32 -18.92
N TRP A 85 3.93 6.43 -19.65
CA TRP A 85 2.55 6.59 -20.06
C TRP A 85 1.65 5.89 -19.07
N ILE A 86 0.54 6.54 -18.70
CA ILE A 86 -0.50 5.94 -17.86
C ILE A 86 -1.88 6.36 -18.35
N TRP A 87 -2.81 5.42 -18.35
CA TRP A 87 -4.20 5.64 -18.77
C TRP A 87 -5.10 4.58 -18.15
N HIS A 88 -6.40 4.78 -18.27
CA HIS A 88 -7.41 3.80 -17.86
C HIS A 88 -8.40 3.56 -19.01
N ASP A 89 -9.13 2.46 -18.96
CA ASP A 89 -10.10 2.09 -20.00
C ASP A 89 -11.54 2.60 -19.73
N GLY A 90 -11.73 3.44 -18.72
CA GLY A 90 -13.05 3.96 -18.35
C GLY A 90 -14.09 2.90 -17.96
N SER A 91 -13.69 1.64 -17.75
CA SER A 91 -14.64 0.55 -17.49
C SER A 91 -15.29 0.57 -16.09
N GLY A 92 -14.87 1.50 -15.23
CA GLY A 92 -15.46 1.71 -13.92
C GLY A 92 -16.95 2.04 -13.99
N TYR A 93 -17.67 1.81 -12.89
CA TYR A 93 -19.09 2.14 -12.81
C TYR A 93 -19.30 3.54 -12.21
N ALA A 94 -20.00 4.42 -12.94
CA ALA A 94 -20.45 5.74 -12.49
C ALA A 94 -19.33 6.58 -11.84
N GLU A 95 -19.42 6.88 -10.54
CA GLU A 95 -18.47 7.73 -9.80
C GLU A 95 -17.07 7.10 -9.60
N LYS A 96 -16.80 5.93 -10.19
CA LYS A 96 -15.51 5.23 -10.14
C LYS A 96 -14.84 5.06 -11.51
N CYS A 97 -15.35 5.72 -12.56
CA CYS A 97 -14.68 5.76 -13.86
C CYS A 97 -13.35 6.51 -13.75
N ASP A 98 -13.37 7.66 -13.08
CA ASP A 98 -12.23 8.54 -12.89
C ASP A 98 -11.27 8.04 -11.81
N TRP A 99 -10.00 8.38 -11.97
CA TRP A 99 -8.95 8.03 -11.01
C TRP A 99 -8.10 9.23 -10.62
N PHE A 100 -8.11 9.61 -9.35
CA PHE A 100 -7.19 10.61 -8.83
C PHE A 100 -5.83 9.99 -8.49
N LEU A 101 -4.88 10.15 -9.39
CA LEU A 101 -3.50 9.73 -9.19
C LEU A 101 -2.70 10.83 -8.48
N ASN A 102 -2.14 10.51 -7.31
CA ASN A 102 -1.26 11.42 -6.58
C ASN A 102 0.17 11.35 -7.13
N ARG A 103 0.77 10.15 -7.08
CA ARG A 103 2.14 9.89 -7.56
C ARG A 103 2.38 8.41 -7.79
N ILE A 104 3.42 8.11 -8.57
CA ILE A 104 4.00 6.78 -8.71
C ILE A 104 5.49 6.85 -8.39
N ILE A 105 6.00 5.86 -7.66
CA ILE A 105 7.42 5.69 -7.39
C ILE A 105 7.87 4.37 -8.00
N ILE A 106 8.88 4.41 -8.84
CA ILE A 106 9.52 3.21 -9.38
C ILE A 106 10.86 3.03 -8.70
N THR A 107 11.11 1.84 -8.14
CA THR A 107 12.41 1.46 -7.59
C THR A 107 13.00 0.37 -8.46
N ASP A 108 14.14 0.67 -9.08
CA ASP A 108 14.97 -0.34 -9.73
C ASP A 108 15.73 -1.13 -8.68
N THR A 109 15.49 -2.44 -8.61
CA THR A 109 16.11 -3.29 -7.59
C THR A 109 17.57 -3.62 -7.87
N LEU A 110 18.05 -3.46 -9.10
CA LEU A 110 19.45 -3.74 -9.46
C LEU A 110 20.38 -2.65 -8.95
N TYR A 111 20.05 -1.39 -9.22
CA TYR A 111 20.85 -0.22 -8.82
C TYR A 111 20.33 0.48 -7.56
N ASN A 112 19.22 0.01 -6.99
CA ASN A 112 18.51 0.64 -5.88
C ASN A 112 18.16 2.12 -6.16
N ALA A 113 17.90 2.44 -7.44
CA ALA A 113 17.56 3.78 -7.90
C ALA A 113 16.05 4.02 -7.80
N LYS A 114 15.65 5.21 -7.35
CA LYS A 114 14.24 5.60 -7.20
C LYS A 114 13.88 6.73 -8.15
N TYR A 115 12.78 6.53 -8.88
CA TYR A 115 12.24 7.45 -9.87
C TYR A 115 10.85 7.89 -9.43
N PHE A 116 10.65 9.19 -9.28
CA PHE A 116 9.41 9.77 -8.78
C PHE A 116 8.62 10.40 -9.93
N PHE A 117 7.33 10.08 -10.01
CA PHE A 117 6.39 10.63 -10.97
C PHE A 117 5.24 11.27 -10.20
N ILE A 118 5.11 12.60 -10.30
CA ILE A 118 4.10 13.37 -9.56
C ILE A 118 3.03 13.81 -10.56
N HIS A 119 1.76 13.55 -10.25
CA HIS A 119 0.61 13.95 -11.09
C HIS A 119 -0.34 14.86 -10.32
N ASN A 120 -0.82 14.40 -9.16
CA ASN A 120 -1.75 15.13 -8.28
C ASN A 120 -2.99 15.69 -9.02
N GLY A 121 -3.63 14.83 -9.81
CA GLY A 121 -4.82 15.15 -10.58
C GLY A 121 -5.60 13.91 -10.97
N PHE A 122 -6.74 14.10 -11.63
CA PHE A 122 -7.45 12.99 -12.27
C PHE A 122 -6.68 12.54 -13.53
N VAL A 123 -6.65 11.24 -13.76
CA VAL A 123 -6.34 10.67 -15.07
C VAL A 123 -7.69 10.68 -15.79
N ASP A 124 -7.83 11.55 -16.79
CA ASP A 124 -9.12 11.93 -17.38
C ASP A 124 -9.70 10.84 -18.30
N GLU A 125 -11.03 10.74 -18.33
CA GLU A 125 -11.83 9.76 -19.08
C GLU A 125 -11.70 9.87 -20.61
N ASP A 126 -11.37 11.06 -21.13
CA ASP A 126 -11.09 11.29 -22.57
C ASP A 126 -9.82 10.56 -23.08
N SER A 127 -9.11 9.82 -22.20
CA SER A 127 -7.87 9.12 -22.51
C SER A 127 -7.99 7.90 -23.43
N GLU A 128 -9.20 7.53 -23.91
CA GLU A 128 -9.33 6.57 -25.02
C GLU A 128 -8.46 6.97 -26.23
N THR A 129 -8.17 8.26 -26.39
CA THR A 129 -7.35 8.77 -27.50
C THR A 129 -5.93 9.18 -27.13
N THR A 130 -5.62 9.54 -25.87
CA THR A 130 -4.25 9.93 -25.48
C THR A 130 -3.86 9.53 -24.05
N PRO A 131 -2.77 8.78 -23.86
CA PRO A 131 -2.28 8.45 -22.53
C PRO A 131 -1.63 9.65 -21.85
N VAL A 132 -1.79 9.76 -20.53
CA VAL A 132 -1.12 10.78 -19.71
C VAL A 132 0.39 10.48 -19.69
N VAL A 133 1.20 11.46 -20.11
CA VAL A 133 2.67 11.35 -20.07
C VAL A 133 3.18 11.94 -18.76
N MET A 134 3.64 11.10 -17.85
CA MET A 134 4.29 11.53 -16.61
C MET A 134 5.81 11.58 -16.80
N LYS A 135 6.38 12.77 -16.66
CA LYS A 135 7.84 12.98 -16.69
C LYS A 135 8.46 12.70 -15.33
N LEU A 136 9.72 12.29 -15.32
CA LEU A 136 10.49 12.14 -14.09
C LEU A 136 10.52 13.47 -13.33
N ALA A 137 10.16 13.44 -12.05
CA ALA A 137 10.14 14.61 -11.20
C ALA A 137 11.56 15.11 -10.91
N THR A 138 11.74 16.42 -11.03
CA THR A 138 12.98 17.11 -10.64
C THR A 138 13.04 17.20 -9.12
N LYS A 139 14.24 17.41 -8.55
CA LYS A 139 14.42 17.65 -7.11
C LYS A 139 13.51 18.79 -6.60
N ASP A 140 13.36 19.83 -7.41
CA ASP A 140 12.50 20.97 -7.10
C ASP A 140 11.02 20.56 -7.10
N ASP A 141 10.56 19.79 -8.09
CA ASP A 141 9.18 19.30 -8.15
C ASP A 141 8.82 18.47 -6.91
N ILE A 142 9.76 17.64 -6.44
CA ILE A 142 9.61 16.85 -5.21
C ILE A 142 9.55 17.79 -3.99
N ALA A 143 10.41 18.80 -3.91
CA ALA A 143 10.48 19.74 -2.79
C ALA A 143 9.27 20.69 -2.71
N TYR A 144 8.80 21.21 -3.85
CA TYR A 144 7.71 22.19 -3.97
C TYR A 144 6.32 21.56 -4.08
N SER A 145 6.23 20.23 -4.07
CA SER A 145 4.95 19.54 -3.98
C SER A 145 4.32 19.75 -2.59
N HIS A 146 3.70 20.91 -2.37
CA HIS A 146 3.00 21.29 -1.14
C HIS A 146 1.96 20.23 -0.70
N GLY A 147 1.43 19.47 -1.66
CA GLY A 147 0.56 18.32 -1.42
C GLY A 147 1.28 17.09 -0.87
N LEU A 148 2.52 16.79 -1.25
CA LEU A 148 3.22 15.58 -0.77
C LEU A 148 3.59 15.71 0.71
N VAL A 149 4.17 16.82 1.16
CA VAL A 149 4.50 16.99 2.58
C VAL A 149 3.23 16.98 3.43
N ARG A 150 2.19 17.74 3.05
CA ARG A 150 0.92 17.77 3.79
C ARG A 150 0.21 16.41 3.79
N ASN A 151 0.13 15.72 2.66
CA ASN A 151 -0.56 14.44 2.56
C ASN A 151 0.25 13.32 3.22
N ASN A 152 1.58 13.31 3.09
CA ASN A 152 2.44 12.35 3.78
C ASN A 152 2.48 12.64 5.28
N LEU A 153 2.52 13.91 5.73
CA LEU A 153 2.47 14.26 7.15
C LEU A 153 1.09 13.98 7.74
N SER A 154 0.00 14.33 7.06
CA SER A 154 -1.35 14.02 7.52
C SER A 154 -1.59 12.51 7.59
N ARG A 155 -1.15 11.75 6.59
CA ARG A 155 -1.14 10.28 6.64
C ARG A 155 -0.29 9.76 7.78
N LYS A 156 0.97 10.20 7.88
CA LYS A 156 1.90 9.78 8.94
C LYS A 156 1.36 10.12 10.34
N MET A 157 0.76 11.29 10.53
CA MET A 157 0.10 11.67 11.78
C MET A 157 -1.13 10.78 12.05
N THR A 158 -1.92 10.47 11.04
CA THR A 158 -3.11 9.62 11.22
C THR A 158 -2.73 8.16 11.44
N ASP A 159 -1.62 7.67 10.89
CA ASP A 159 -1.16 6.29 11.02
C ASP A 159 -0.31 6.07 12.29
N ASP A 160 0.49 7.07 12.70
CA ASP A 160 1.40 7.03 13.86
C ASP A 160 0.78 7.59 15.15
N HIS A 161 -0.12 8.59 15.10
CA HIS A 161 -0.74 9.14 16.31
C HIS A 161 -1.88 8.25 16.79
N LEU A 162 -1.66 7.53 17.89
CA LEU A 162 -2.58 6.51 18.44
C LEU A 162 -4.07 6.91 18.41
N TRP A 163 -4.37 8.16 18.79
CA TRP A 163 -5.73 8.68 18.89
C TRP A 163 -6.35 9.03 17.53
N MET A 164 -5.56 9.59 16.61
CA MET A 164 -6.04 9.91 15.25
C MET A 164 -6.18 8.63 14.42
N SER A 165 -5.36 7.64 14.72
CA SER A 165 -5.39 6.31 14.14
C SER A 165 -6.58 5.44 14.56
N LEU A 166 -7.33 5.86 15.59
CA LEU A 166 -8.63 5.29 15.97
C LEU A 166 -9.77 5.85 15.10
N MET A 167 -9.73 7.14 14.77
CA MET A 167 -10.84 7.86 14.15
C MET A 167 -10.82 7.86 12.61
N SER A 168 -9.66 7.74 11.97
CA SER A 168 -9.58 7.91 10.50
C SER A 168 -8.55 7.00 9.87
N ARG A 169 -8.75 5.69 9.94
CA ARG A 169 -7.79 4.75 9.38
C ARG A 169 -8.19 4.27 7.99
N LYS A 170 -7.45 4.71 6.97
CA LYS A 170 -7.47 4.13 5.61
C LYS A 170 -6.26 3.23 5.29
N THR A 171 -5.17 3.17 6.09
CA THR A 171 -4.10 2.15 5.89
C THR A 171 -3.24 1.78 7.13
N ASP A 172 -2.69 0.56 7.07
CA ASP A 172 -1.34 0.06 7.41
C ASP A 172 -0.66 0.11 8.82
N THR A 173 -0.98 -0.86 9.69
CA THR A 173 -0.21 -1.32 10.88
C THR A 173 -0.83 -2.62 11.43
N ASN A 174 -0.06 -3.49 12.10
CA ASN A 174 -0.56 -4.73 12.71
C ASN A 174 -1.53 -4.54 13.89
N PHE A 175 -1.77 -3.30 14.30
CA PHE A 175 -2.48 -2.97 15.53
C PHE A 175 -4.00 -2.95 15.27
N SER A 176 -4.77 -3.81 15.94
CA SER A 176 -6.22 -3.83 15.77
C SER A 176 -6.85 -2.56 16.38
N ARG A 177 -7.96 -2.07 15.81
CA ARG A 177 -8.66 -0.88 16.34
C ARG A 177 -9.02 -1.05 17.83
N LEU A 178 -9.33 -2.28 18.25
CA LEU A 178 -9.66 -2.61 19.63
C LEU A 178 -8.43 -2.57 20.56
N GLN A 179 -7.26 -2.99 20.07
CA GLN A 179 -6.01 -2.90 20.84
C GLN A 179 -5.56 -1.43 21.00
N ARG A 180 -5.71 -0.61 19.95
CA ARG A 180 -5.50 0.86 20.01
C ARG A 180 -6.40 1.52 21.04
N LEU A 181 -7.66 1.10 21.08
CA LEU A 181 -8.67 1.61 22.00
C LEU A 181 -8.30 1.25 23.43
N GLY A 182 -7.89 0.01 23.69
CA GLY A 182 -7.41 -0.44 24.99
C GLY A 182 -6.22 0.38 25.50
N VAL A 183 -5.23 0.65 24.64
CA VAL A 183 -4.08 1.49 25.01
C VAL A 183 -4.50 2.92 25.30
N CYS A 184 -5.41 3.50 24.52
CA CYS A 184 -5.96 4.83 24.82
C CYS A 184 -6.69 4.87 26.16
N PHE A 185 -7.48 3.85 26.48
CA PHE A 185 -8.12 3.75 27.80
C PHE A 185 -7.10 3.65 28.93
N SER A 186 -6.04 2.86 28.78
CA SER A 186 -4.97 2.78 29.79
C SER A 186 -4.30 4.15 30.00
N ILE A 187 -4.09 4.93 28.95
CA ILE A 187 -3.54 6.30 29.03
C ILE A 187 -4.49 7.23 29.78
N LEU A 188 -5.79 7.18 29.46
CA LEU A 188 -6.81 8.00 30.12
C LEU A 188 -6.88 7.67 31.61
N PHE A 189 -6.93 6.39 31.98
CA PHE A 189 -6.97 5.96 33.37
C PHE A 189 -5.67 6.30 34.11
N MET A 190 -4.50 6.14 33.47
CA MET A 190 -3.22 6.52 34.09
C MET A 190 -3.13 8.04 34.34
N THR A 191 -3.63 8.83 33.39
CA THR A 191 -3.69 10.30 33.54
C THR A 191 -4.64 10.69 34.67
N MET A 192 -5.79 10.01 34.78
CA MET A 192 -6.74 10.23 35.87
C MET A 192 -6.16 9.83 37.23
N ILE A 193 -5.45 8.71 37.32
CA ILE A 193 -4.78 8.25 38.55
C ILE A 193 -3.63 9.21 38.93
N ALA A 194 -2.83 9.67 37.97
CA ALA A 194 -1.78 10.66 38.22
C ALA A 194 -2.36 11.98 38.74
N ASN A 195 -3.45 12.45 38.15
CA ASN A 195 -4.18 13.63 38.63
C ASN A 195 -4.77 13.41 40.04
N ALA A 196 -5.27 12.21 40.33
CA ALA A 196 -5.83 11.86 41.64
C ALA A 196 -4.75 11.69 42.73
N MET A 197 -3.60 11.09 42.41
CA MET A 197 -2.48 10.91 43.33
C MET A 197 -1.93 12.24 43.86
N TRP A 198 -2.01 13.28 43.03
CA TRP A 198 -1.56 14.63 43.39
C TRP A 198 -2.70 15.61 43.69
N TYR A 199 -3.95 15.11 43.75
CA TYR A 199 -5.11 15.91 44.12
C TYR A 199 -5.01 16.32 45.59
N GLY A 200 -5.13 17.61 45.89
CA GLY A 200 -4.98 18.16 47.24
C GLY A 200 -3.54 18.32 47.75
N VAL A 201 -2.56 17.58 47.20
CA VAL A 201 -1.12 17.74 47.55
C VAL A 201 -0.59 19.12 47.13
N ALA A 202 -1.10 19.66 46.02
CA ALA A 202 -0.78 21.01 45.55
C ALA A 202 -1.37 22.14 46.41
N GLU A 203 -2.34 21.82 47.27
CA GLU A 203 -3.09 22.78 48.10
C GLU A 203 -2.68 22.75 49.58
N GLY A 204 -2.09 21.65 50.08
CA GLY A 204 -1.80 21.45 51.51
C GLY A 204 -0.35 21.68 51.98
N GLY A 205 0.59 22.08 51.10
CA GLY A 205 1.99 22.31 51.46
C GLY A 205 2.30 23.76 51.88
N PRO A 206 3.32 24.02 52.72
CA PRO A 206 3.66 25.36 53.24
C PRO A 206 4.12 26.40 52.20
N SER A 207 4.17 26.03 50.91
CA SER A 207 4.44 26.93 49.78
C SER A 207 3.17 27.23 48.95
N ALA A 208 2.00 27.15 49.56
CA ALA A 208 0.73 27.52 48.95
C ALA A 208 0.81 28.95 48.38
N SER A 209 0.58 29.06 47.06
CA SER A 209 0.20 30.29 46.34
C SER A 209 1.29 31.18 45.71
N ALA A 210 2.21 30.61 44.94
CA ALA A 210 2.71 31.33 43.76
C ALA A 210 1.73 31.09 42.58
N LYS A 211 0.57 31.74 42.64
CA LYS A 211 -0.41 31.77 41.54
C LYS A 211 0.02 32.86 40.56
N ILE A 212 0.48 32.47 39.38
CA ILE A 212 0.86 33.40 38.32
C ILE A 212 -0.38 33.63 37.46
N HIS A 213 -0.82 34.88 37.40
CA HIS A 213 -1.95 35.30 36.59
C HIS A 213 -1.45 35.78 35.22
N ILE A 214 -1.90 35.13 34.15
CA ILE A 214 -1.68 35.56 32.76
C ILE A 214 -3.07 35.75 32.15
N GLY A 215 -3.62 36.95 32.29
CA GLY A 215 -4.96 37.27 31.83
C GLY A 215 -6.06 36.45 32.55
N PRO A 216 -7.12 35.98 31.85
CA PRO A 216 -8.21 35.22 32.46
C PRO A 216 -7.81 33.82 32.95
N ILE A 217 -6.56 33.42 32.76
CA ILE A 217 -6.05 32.10 33.14
C ILE A 217 -5.09 32.25 34.32
N SER A 218 -5.31 31.44 35.36
CA SER A 218 -4.45 31.40 36.55
C SER A 218 -3.74 30.06 36.64
N PHE A 219 -2.41 30.09 36.78
CA PHE A 219 -1.58 28.89 36.86
C PHE A 219 -0.90 28.83 38.23
N SER A 220 -1.02 27.69 38.90
CA SER A 220 -0.25 27.39 40.12
C SER A 220 1.06 26.70 39.73
N LEU A 221 2.19 27.14 40.27
CA LEU A 221 3.47 26.43 40.08
C LEU A 221 3.39 24.97 40.54
N ASN A 222 2.57 24.68 41.55
CA ASN A 222 2.34 23.30 42.00
C ASN A 222 1.60 22.51 40.92
N ALA A 223 0.58 23.09 40.27
CA ALA A 223 -0.14 22.43 39.18
C ALA A 223 0.74 22.20 37.93
N LEU A 224 1.66 23.12 37.65
CA LEU A 224 2.68 22.94 36.62
C LEU A 224 3.61 21.76 36.97
N PHE A 225 4.12 21.73 38.20
CA PHE A 225 5.02 20.67 38.67
C PHE A 225 4.35 19.28 38.66
N THR A 226 3.08 19.20 39.11
CA THR A 226 2.32 17.95 39.05
C THR A 226 2.06 17.49 37.63
N SER A 227 1.80 18.41 36.68
CA SER A 227 1.66 18.05 35.27
C SER A 227 2.96 17.53 34.64
N VAL A 228 4.12 18.09 35.02
CA VAL A 228 5.44 17.63 34.55
C VAL A 228 5.75 16.22 35.10
N LEU A 229 5.48 15.97 36.38
CA LEU A 229 5.63 14.65 37.00
C LEU A 229 4.66 13.62 36.39
N GLY A 230 3.41 14.01 36.13
CA GLY A 230 2.42 13.18 35.45
C GLY A 230 2.86 12.79 34.04
N ALA A 231 3.41 13.74 33.27
CA ALA A 231 3.97 13.46 31.95
C ALA A 231 5.16 12.48 32.01
N LEU A 232 6.06 12.65 32.99
CA LEU A 232 7.19 11.74 33.22
C LEU A 232 6.74 10.30 33.55
N CYS A 233 5.58 10.12 34.17
CA CYS A 233 5.01 8.79 34.43
C CYS A 233 4.28 8.19 33.21
N VAL A 234 3.55 9.01 32.46
CA VAL A 234 2.70 8.53 31.35
C VAL A 234 3.51 8.23 30.09
N VAL A 235 4.49 9.07 29.74
CA VAL A 235 5.26 8.96 28.47
C VAL A 235 6.07 7.66 28.35
N PRO A 236 6.79 7.17 29.37
CA PRO A 236 7.53 5.92 29.27
C PRO A 236 6.60 4.71 29.12
N VAL A 237 5.46 4.73 29.81
CA VAL A 237 4.46 3.66 29.76
C VAL A 237 3.82 3.58 28.38
N THR A 238 3.47 4.73 27.77
CA THR A 238 2.95 4.77 26.40
C THR A 238 3.98 4.32 25.38
N ALA A 239 5.23 4.75 25.52
CA ALA A 239 6.32 4.29 24.65
C ALA A 239 6.52 2.77 24.76
N ALA A 240 6.56 2.21 25.97
CA ALA A 240 6.75 0.78 26.21
C ALA A 240 5.62 -0.06 25.61
N ILE A 241 4.36 0.35 25.82
CA ILE A 241 3.19 -0.30 25.23
C ILE A 241 3.28 -0.27 23.69
N THR A 242 3.60 0.89 23.13
CA THR A 242 3.71 1.06 21.67
C THR A 242 4.83 0.16 21.10
N ILE A 243 5.99 0.10 21.74
CA ILE A 243 7.12 -0.75 21.33
C ILE A 243 6.79 -2.25 21.43
N PHE A 244 6.13 -2.68 22.52
CA PHE A 244 5.74 -4.07 22.72
C PHE A 244 4.77 -4.55 21.62
N PHE A 245 3.78 -3.72 21.27
CA PHE A 245 2.81 -4.05 20.23
C PHE A 245 3.37 -3.90 18.80
N LEU A 246 4.31 -2.99 18.56
CA LEU A 246 5.06 -2.91 17.29
C LEU A 246 5.90 -4.17 17.04
N LYS A 247 6.48 -4.77 18.09
CA LYS A 247 7.25 -6.02 18.01
C LYS A 247 6.39 -7.29 18.01
N SER A 248 5.11 -7.19 18.36
CA SER A 248 4.17 -8.32 18.35
C SER A 248 3.73 -8.61 16.91
N ALA A 249 4.55 -9.36 16.17
CA ALA A 249 4.22 -9.81 14.83
C ALA A 249 3.03 -10.79 14.86
N LYS A 250 2.08 -10.63 13.92
CA LYS A 250 1.05 -11.64 13.69
C LYS A 250 1.69 -12.92 13.17
N LYS A 251 1.47 -14.05 13.85
CA LYS A 251 1.70 -15.38 13.26
C LYS A 251 0.78 -15.51 12.04
N VAL A 252 1.36 -15.67 10.86
CA VAL A 252 0.64 -16.07 9.64
C VAL A 252 -0.04 -17.42 9.94
N LYS A 253 -1.37 -17.49 9.79
CA LYS A 253 -2.08 -18.77 9.83
C LYS A 253 -1.75 -19.51 8.53
N SER A 254 -0.97 -20.56 8.62
CA SER A 254 -0.48 -21.40 7.53
C SER A 254 -1.55 -22.30 6.86
N ASN A 255 -2.84 -21.92 6.90
CA ASN A 255 -3.93 -22.78 6.43
C ASN A 255 -4.62 -22.30 5.14
N GLU A 256 -4.08 -21.31 4.42
CA GLU A 256 -4.63 -20.82 3.15
C GLU A 256 -3.57 -20.76 2.04
N LEU A 257 -2.71 -21.77 1.93
CA LEU A 257 -2.05 -22.08 0.65
C LEU A 257 -3.04 -22.93 -0.16
N PRO A 258 -3.45 -22.52 -1.38
CA PRO A 258 -4.10 -23.43 -2.30
C PRO A 258 -3.15 -24.60 -2.53
N GLN A 259 -3.61 -25.81 -2.21
CA GLN A 259 -2.90 -27.03 -2.59
C GLN A 259 -2.70 -27.00 -4.11
N PRO A 260 -1.51 -27.38 -4.62
CA PRO A 260 -1.31 -27.50 -6.06
C PRO A 260 -2.36 -28.48 -6.62
N ALA A 261 -2.96 -28.08 -7.73
CA ALA A 261 -4.06 -28.80 -8.36
C ALA A 261 -3.74 -30.31 -8.45
N HIS A 262 -4.68 -31.12 -7.97
CA HIS A 262 -4.67 -32.56 -8.14
C HIS A 262 -4.44 -32.91 -9.61
N GLU A 263 -3.36 -33.64 -9.91
CA GLU A 263 -3.24 -34.40 -11.16
C GLU A 263 -4.49 -35.26 -11.33
N GLN A 264 -5.16 -35.10 -12.48
CA GLN A 264 -6.26 -35.97 -12.87
C GLN A 264 -5.71 -37.39 -13.12
N PRO A 265 -6.40 -38.45 -12.67
CA PRO A 265 -5.92 -39.80 -12.83
C PRO A 265 -5.97 -40.26 -14.29
N GLU A 266 -4.92 -40.97 -14.68
CA GLU A 266 -4.82 -41.76 -15.91
C GLU A 266 -6.07 -42.61 -16.14
N HIS A 267 -6.71 -42.42 -17.30
CA HIS A 267 -7.74 -43.34 -17.76
C HIS A 267 -7.06 -44.56 -18.39
N SER A 268 -6.93 -45.63 -17.60
CA SER A 268 -6.53 -46.95 -18.10
C SER A 268 -7.69 -47.59 -18.87
N GLY A 269 -7.46 -47.83 -20.16
CA GLY A 269 -7.77 -49.08 -20.85
C GLY A 269 -9.24 -49.45 -21.11
N GLN A 270 -9.64 -49.36 -22.37
CA GLN A 270 -10.50 -50.38 -22.97
C GLN A 270 -9.97 -50.80 -24.34
N ASN A 271 -9.90 -52.11 -24.51
CA ASN A 271 -9.21 -52.89 -25.52
C ASN A 271 -9.76 -52.71 -26.94
N ILE A 272 -8.86 -52.68 -27.92
CA ILE A 272 -9.11 -53.30 -29.22
C ILE A 272 -7.88 -54.13 -29.56
N SER A 273 -8.05 -55.44 -29.48
CA SER A 273 -7.12 -56.46 -29.96
C SER A 273 -7.28 -56.69 -31.46
N ALA A 274 -6.17 -57.13 -32.06
CA ALA A 274 -6.02 -57.83 -33.34
C ALA A 274 -5.56 -56.99 -34.53
N VAL A 275 -4.23 -56.92 -34.63
CA VAL A 275 -3.47 -56.85 -35.87
C VAL A 275 -3.65 -58.17 -36.62
N GLU A 276 -4.06 -58.11 -37.88
CA GLU A 276 -3.73 -59.13 -38.88
C GLU A 276 -3.20 -58.40 -40.13
N ILE A 277 -1.90 -58.55 -40.35
CA ILE A 277 -1.21 -58.15 -41.58
C ILE A 277 -1.25 -59.37 -42.49
N LYS A 278 -1.76 -59.20 -43.71
CA LYS A 278 -1.37 -60.01 -44.86
C LYS A 278 -0.88 -59.09 -45.97
N GLU A 279 0.37 -59.32 -46.33
CA GLU A 279 0.96 -58.96 -47.61
C GLU A 279 0.11 -59.57 -48.74
N ASP A 280 -0.01 -58.88 -49.87
CA ASP A 280 0.45 -59.40 -51.17
C ASP A 280 0.02 -58.46 -52.33
N GLU A 281 1.06 -58.05 -53.07
CA GLU A 281 1.19 -57.96 -54.52
C GLU A 281 0.21 -57.20 -55.46
N GLU A 282 0.90 -56.53 -56.40
CA GLU A 282 0.59 -56.31 -57.82
C GLU A 282 -0.33 -55.17 -58.27
N THR A 283 0.35 -54.14 -58.78
CA THR A 283 0.24 -53.61 -60.16
C THR A 283 -1.12 -53.66 -60.84
N HIS A 284 -1.63 -52.48 -61.25
CA HIS A 284 -1.89 -52.27 -62.68
C HIS A 284 -1.98 -50.78 -63.04
N ILE A 285 -1.18 -50.45 -64.04
CA ILE A 285 -1.27 -49.30 -64.93
C ILE A 285 -2.54 -49.45 -65.78
N ASN A 286 -3.20 -48.32 -66.07
CA ASN A 286 -3.93 -47.92 -67.30
C ASN A 286 -4.61 -46.57 -66.98
N ASP A 287 -4.23 -45.41 -67.52
CA ASP A 287 -4.28 -44.93 -68.92
C ASP A 287 -5.64 -45.09 -69.62
N GLU A 288 -6.07 -43.96 -70.21
CA GLU A 288 -7.19 -43.71 -71.16
C GLU A 288 -8.62 -43.67 -70.55
N ILE A 289 -9.48 -42.67 -70.77
CA ILE A 289 -9.70 -41.68 -71.86
C ILE A 289 -10.22 -40.37 -71.26
#